data_AF-A0A849SCL1-F1
#
_entry.id   AF-A0A849SCL1-F1
#
_cell.length_a   1.000
_cell.length_b   1.000
_cell.length_c   1.000
_cell.angle_alpha   90.00
_cell.angle_beta   90.00
_cell.angle_gamma   90.00
#
_symmetry.space_group_name_H-M   'P 1'
#
loop_
_entity.id
_entity.type
_entity.pdbx_description
1 polymer ?
#
loop_
_entity_poly.entity_id
_entity_poly.type
_entity_poly.pdbx_seq_one_letter_code
_entity_poly.pdbx_strand_id
1 'polypeptide(L)'
;MSIMTNVTSNPVLDILRTTYQSIFISAVHAGREIGFADKTTRNMLSESRFPIPTTKICGKRVVSILVLADYIIQQSQHISPTMLSPQVRKGRPPNSTKFKDQSSHAGDA
;
A
#
# COMPACT_ATOMS: atom_id res chain seq x y z
N MET A 1 -6.04 -35.15 26.49
CA MET A 1 -7.15 -34.24 26.15
C MET A 1 -6.72 -33.44 24.92
N SER A 2 -7.14 -33.85 23.72
CA SER A 2 -6.81 -33.16 22.48
C SER A 2 -7.69 -31.92 22.33
N ILE A 3 -7.06 -30.77 22.23
CA ILE A 3 -7.73 -29.51 21.92
C ILE A 3 -8.00 -29.55 20.42
N MET A 4 -9.19 -30.04 20.02
CA MET A 4 -9.71 -29.81 18.68
C MET A 4 -10.04 -28.31 18.58
N THR A 5 -9.04 -27.50 18.25
CA THR A 5 -9.30 -26.12 17.82
C THR A 5 -10.03 -26.23 16.49
N ASN A 6 -11.32 -25.92 16.52
CA ASN A 6 -12.15 -25.75 15.34
C ASN A 6 -11.43 -24.72 14.44
N VAL A 7 -10.67 -25.20 13.45
CA VAL A 7 -10.04 -24.35 12.45
C VAL A 7 -11.20 -23.86 11.60
N THR A 8 -11.81 -22.75 12.02
CA THR A 8 -12.64 -21.94 11.12
C THR A 8 -11.81 -21.73 9.88
N SER A 9 -12.16 -22.43 8.80
CA SER A 9 -11.43 -22.38 7.53
C SER A 9 -11.32 -20.93 7.13
N ASN A 10 -10.11 -20.39 7.16
CA ASN A 10 -9.85 -19.01 6.85
C ASN A 10 -9.46 -18.97 5.37
N PRO A 11 -10.38 -18.60 4.47
CA PRO A 11 -10.13 -18.71 3.03
C PRO A 11 -8.94 -17.85 2.59
N VAL A 12 -8.69 -16.71 3.25
CA VAL A 12 -7.53 -15.86 2.98
C VAL A 12 -6.24 -16.59 3.35
N LEU A 13 -6.20 -17.20 4.53
CA LEU A 13 -5.05 -17.98 4.95
C LEU A 13 -4.82 -19.21 4.05
N ASP A 14 -5.88 -19.89 3.62
CA ASP A 14 -5.80 -21.06 2.76
C ASP A 14 -5.28 -20.69 1.35
N ILE A 15 -5.72 -19.56 0.80
CA ILE A 15 -5.20 -19.00 -0.46
C ILE A 15 -3.72 -18.65 -0.32
N LEU A 16 -3.34 -17.94 0.75
CA LEU A 16 -1.95 -17.54 0.97
C LEU A 16 -1.04 -18.76 1.19
N ARG A 17 -1.50 -19.80 1.91
CA ARG A 17 -0.75 -21.06 2.07
C ARG A 17 -0.59 -21.85 0.77
N THR A 18 -1.60 -21.82 -0.09
CA THR A 18 -1.53 -22.47 -1.41
C THR A 18 -0.57 -21.72 -2.34
N THR A 19 -0.56 -20.39 -2.24
CA THR A 19 0.28 -19.50 -3.06
C THR A 19 1.74 -19.54 -2.62
N TYR A 20 1.97 -19.54 -1.32
CA TYR A 20 3.28 -19.44 -0.71
C TYR A 20 3.64 -20.74 0.00
N GLN A 21 4.68 -21.42 -0.49
CA GLN A 21 5.19 -22.66 0.12
C GLN A 21 5.98 -22.42 1.43
N SER A 22 6.07 -21.18 1.91
CA SER A 22 6.85 -20.79 3.09
C SER A 22 5.98 -20.11 4.14
N ILE A 23 6.37 -20.22 5.42
CA ILE A 23 5.67 -19.56 6.54
C ILE A 23 5.90 -18.03 6.52
N PHE A 24 7.03 -17.61 5.94
CA PHE A 24 7.44 -16.22 5.84
C PHE A 24 7.55 -15.79 4.39
N ILE A 25 7.10 -14.57 4.10
CA ILE A 25 7.24 -13.91 2.81
C ILE A 25 8.05 -12.62 2.96
N SER A 26 8.65 -12.12 1.88
CA SER A 26 9.36 -10.84 1.97
C SER A 26 8.39 -9.71 2.30
N ALA A 27 8.83 -8.72 3.08
CA ALA A 27 7.99 -7.57 3.41
C ALA A 27 7.58 -6.76 2.17
N VAL A 28 8.37 -6.82 1.08
CA VAL A 28 8.03 -6.20 -0.21
C VAL A 28 6.88 -6.95 -0.89
N HIS A 29 6.90 -8.29 -0.88
CA HIS A 29 5.78 -9.10 -1.38
C HIS A 29 4.52 -8.89 -0.55
N ALA A 30 4.62 -8.87 0.77
CA ALA A 30 3.51 -8.56 1.66
C ALA A 30 2.90 -7.17 1.35
N GLY A 31 3.75 -6.19 1.01
CA GLY A 31 3.31 -4.87 0.58
C GLY A 31 2.42 -4.89 -0.66
N ARG A 32 2.73 -5.76 -1.64
CA ARG A 32 1.91 -5.92 -2.85
C ARG A 32 0.53 -6.48 -2.53
N GLU A 33 0.47 -7.48 -1.66
CA GLU A 33 -0.80 -8.12 -1.23
C GLU A 33 -1.76 -7.11 -0.57
N ILE A 34 -1.22 -6.07 0.07
CA ILE A 34 -2.02 -5.01 0.70
C ILE A 34 -2.10 -3.72 -0.13
N GLY A 35 -1.72 -3.78 -1.41
CA GLY A 35 -1.91 -2.69 -2.38
C GLY A 35 -0.82 -1.62 -2.43
N PHE A 36 0.34 -1.82 -1.80
CA PHE A 36 1.48 -0.91 -1.93
C PHE A 36 2.42 -1.32 -3.08
N ALA A 37 2.91 -0.32 -3.81
CA ALA A 37 3.98 -0.51 -4.80
C ALA A 37 5.34 -0.75 -4.11
N ASP A 38 6.21 -1.55 -4.71
CA ASP A 38 7.51 -1.94 -4.14
C ASP A 38 8.36 -0.79 -3.62
N LYS A 39 8.42 0.32 -4.38
CA LYS A 39 9.20 1.50 -3.99
C LYS A 39 8.63 2.14 -2.74
N THR A 40 7.31 2.28 -2.68
CA THR A 40 6.58 2.77 -1.50
C THR A 40 6.81 1.86 -0.31
N THR A 41 6.69 0.54 -0.50
CA THR A 41 6.93 -0.45 0.56
C THR A 41 8.36 -0.35 1.10
N ARG A 42 9.37 -0.25 0.23
CA ARG A 42 10.77 -0.09 0.66
C ARG A 42 10.97 1.18 1.47
N ASN A 43 10.39 2.31 1.05
CA ASN A 43 10.45 3.57 1.80
C ASN A 43 9.77 3.46 3.17
N MET A 44 8.58 2.83 3.23
CA MET A 44 7.87 2.60 4.49
C MET A 44 8.67 1.69 5.43
N LEU A 45 9.37 0.69 4.89
CA LEU A 45 10.24 -0.18 5.69
C LEU A 45 11.45 0.59 6.25
N SER A 46 12.09 1.45 5.46
CA SER A 46 13.20 2.28 5.97
C SER A 46 12.75 3.26 7.05
N GLU A 47 11.55 3.81 6.93
CA GLU A 47 10.97 4.75 7.90
C GLU A 47 10.29 4.04 9.09
N SER A 48 10.27 2.70 9.11
CA SER A 48 9.54 1.90 10.11
C SER A 48 8.04 2.23 10.19
N ARG A 49 7.44 2.64 9.06
CA ARG A 49 6.01 2.97 8.91
C ARG A 49 5.19 1.87 8.24
N PHE A 50 5.80 0.71 8.00
CA PHE A 50 5.09 -0.41 7.40
C PHE A 50 4.02 -0.95 8.38
N PRO A 51 2.75 -1.12 7.95
CA PRO A 51 1.63 -1.34 8.87
C PRO A 51 1.58 -2.76 9.46
N ILE A 52 2.35 -3.69 8.91
CA ILE A 52 2.41 -5.07 9.37
C ILE A 52 3.73 -5.30 10.12
N PRO A 53 3.71 -5.96 11.29
CA PRO A 53 4.93 -6.34 11.99
C PRO A 53 5.89 -7.13 11.08
N THR A 54 7.16 -6.72 11.05
CA THR A 54 8.21 -7.38 10.27
C THR A 54 9.30 -7.93 11.17
N THR A 55 9.90 -9.06 10.77
CA THR A 55 11.07 -9.65 11.42
C THR A 55 12.25 -9.63 10.48
N LYS A 56 13.47 -9.42 10.99
CA LYS A 56 14.69 -9.47 10.18
C LYS A 56 15.29 -10.87 10.24
N ILE A 57 15.36 -11.56 9.10
CA ILE A 57 15.98 -12.89 8.95
C ILE A 57 17.06 -12.79 7.87
N CYS A 58 18.30 -13.16 8.21
CA CYS A 58 19.44 -13.11 7.28
C CYS A 58 19.58 -11.78 6.51
N GLY A 59 19.38 -10.65 7.22
CA GLY A 59 19.47 -9.32 6.60
C GLY A 59 18.23 -8.85 5.84
N LYS A 60 17.24 -9.72 5.61
CA LYS A 60 16.00 -9.40 4.89
C LYS A 60 14.84 -9.20 5.86
N ARG A 61 13.96 -8.23 5.60
CA ARG A 61 12.71 -8.08 6.36
C ARG A 61 11.64 -8.99 5.78
N VAL A 62 11.02 -9.78 6.64
CA VAL A 62 9.98 -10.75 6.30
C VAL A 62 8.73 -10.56 7.16
N VAL A 63 7.61 -11.09 6.68
CA VAL A 63 6.29 -11.07 7.32
C VAL A 63 5.79 -12.50 7.41
N SER A 64 5.18 -12.87 8.54
CA SER A 64 4.49 -14.15 8.68
C SER A 64 3.18 -14.14 7.91
N ILE A 65 2.88 -15.22 7.18
CA ILE A 65 1.62 -15.33 6.43
C ILE A 65 0.39 -15.25 7.35
N LEU A 66 0.48 -15.77 8.58
CA LEU A 66 -0.62 -15.68 9.54
C LEU A 66 -0.95 -14.22 9.87
N VAL A 67 0.08 -13.43 10.15
CA VAL A 67 -0.06 -12.01 10.48
C VAL A 67 -0.58 -11.22 9.27
N LEU A 68 -0.13 -11.55 8.06
CA LEU A 68 -0.65 -10.95 6.83
C LEU A 68 -2.14 -11.28 6.63
N ALA A 69 -2.53 -12.55 6.82
CA ALA A 69 -3.92 -12.97 6.67
C ALA A 69 -4.84 -12.24 7.65
N ASP A 70 -4.44 -12.16 8.92
CA ASP A 70 -5.18 -11.44 9.96
C ASP A 70 -5.34 -9.96 9.61
N TYR A 71 -4.28 -9.32 9.10
CA TYR A 71 -4.34 -7.92 8.66
C TYR A 71 -5.35 -7.71 7.53
N ILE A 72 -5.32 -8.56 6.50
CA ILE A 72 -6.25 -8.46 5.35
C ILE A 72 -7.70 -8.63 5.82
N ILE A 73 -7.95 -9.59 6.72
CA ILE A 73 -9.28 -9.85 7.26
C ILE A 73 -9.78 -8.64 8.06
N GLN A 74 -8.94 -8.07 8.93
CA GLN A 74 -9.29 -6.87 9.69
C GLN A 74 -9.61 -5.68 8.78
N GLN A 75 -8.80 -5.46 7.74
CA GLN A 75 -9.08 -4.41 6.76
C GLN A 75 -10.41 -4.64 6.03
N SER A 76 -10.75 -5.88 5.68
CA SER A 76 -12.01 -6.21 5.01
C SER A 76 -13.24 -5.96 5.89
N GLN A 77 -13.12 -6.17 7.20
CA GLN A 77 -14.21 -5.94 8.16
C GLN A 77 -14.42 -4.46 8.46
N HIS A 78 -13.39 -3.63 8.30
CA HIS A 78 -13.46 -2.18 8.50
C HIS A 78 -14.03 -1.42 7.29
N ILE A 79 -14.30 -2.11 6.16
CA ILE A 79 -15.05 -1.55 5.04
C ILE A 79 -16.55 -1.58 5.40
N SER A 80 -16.96 -0.72 6.31
CA SER A 80 -18.36 -0.27 6.37
C SER A 80 -18.71 0.34 4.99
N PRO A 81 -19.92 0.14 4.45
CA PRO A 81 -20.30 0.62 3.13
C PRO A 81 -20.56 2.13 3.18
N THR A 82 -19.49 2.92 3.35
CA THR A 82 -19.56 4.38 3.23
C THR A 82 -19.21 4.75 1.79
N MET A 83 -20.25 4.73 0.96
CA MET A 83 -20.45 5.63 -0.18
C MET A 83 -19.40 5.55 -1.29
N LEU A 84 -19.73 4.75 -2.32
CA LEU A 84 -19.37 5.04 -3.72
C LEU A 84 -19.88 6.44 -4.08
N SER A 85 -19.15 7.49 -3.70
CA SER A 85 -19.28 8.80 -4.31
C SER A 85 -18.14 8.95 -5.30
N PRO A 86 -18.40 9.02 -6.61
CA PRO A 86 -17.35 9.31 -7.59
C PRO A 86 -16.81 10.71 -7.30
N GLN A 87 -15.65 10.79 -6.68
CA GLN A 87 -14.85 12.02 -6.60
C GLN A 87 -14.39 12.36 -8.03
N VAL A 88 -15.22 13.10 -8.75
CA VAL A 88 -14.82 13.85 -9.95
C VAL A 88 -13.65 14.73 -9.52
N ARG A 89 -12.44 14.37 -9.95
CA ARG A 89 -11.23 15.17 -9.71
C ARG A 89 -11.44 16.55 -10.37
N LYS A 90 -11.87 17.53 -9.59
CA LYS A 90 -11.90 18.95 -10.01
C LYS A 90 -10.49 19.35 -10.44
N GLY A 91 -10.41 19.91 -11.64
CA GLY A 91 -9.18 20.11 -12.40
C GLY A 91 -8.13 20.98 -11.72
N ARG A 92 -6.87 20.70 -12.09
CA ARG A 92 -5.75 21.62 -11.87
C ARG A 92 -5.86 22.74 -12.91
N PRO A 93 -5.95 24.02 -12.53
CA PRO A 93 -5.92 25.10 -13.51
C PRO A 93 -4.54 25.11 -14.20
N PRO A 94 -4.47 25.33 -15.52
CA PRO A 94 -3.20 25.51 -16.21
C PRO A 94 -2.55 26.82 -15.75
N ASN A 95 -1.24 26.75 -15.46
CA ASN A 95 -0.41 27.90 -15.12
C ASN A 95 -0.50 28.94 -16.25
N SER A 96 -1.01 30.12 -15.94
CA SER A 96 -1.01 31.29 -16.81
C SER A 96 0.44 31.68 -17.16
N THR A 97 0.85 31.48 -18.40
CA THR A 97 2.04 32.08 -18.98
C THR A 97 1.83 33.59 -19.03
N LYS A 98 2.59 34.34 -18.23
CA LYS A 98 2.67 35.80 -18.28
C LYS A 98 3.08 36.24 -19.69
N PHE A 99 2.16 36.83 -20.44
CA PHE A 99 2.51 37.73 -21.54
C PHE A 99 3.22 38.94 -20.92
N LYS A 100 4.52 39.07 -21.18
CA LYS A 100 5.30 40.25 -20.82
C LYS A 100 5.31 41.15 -22.04
N ASP A 101 4.47 42.18 -22.00
CA ASP A 101 4.59 43.37 -22.83
C ASP A 101 6.05 43.86 -22.81
N GLN A 102 6.67 43.90 -23.99
CA GLN A 102 7.86 44.70 -24.23
C GLN A 102 7.45 45.88 -25.10
N SER A 103 6.94 46.92 -24.46
CA SER A 103 7.06 48.28 -24.94
C SER A 103 8.50 48.73 -24.67
N SER A 104 9.27 48.94 -25.74
CA SER A 104 10.52 49.68 -25.70
C SER A 104 10.39 50.87 -26.63
N HIS A 105 10.78 52.00 -26.07
CA HIS A 105 10.56 53.38 -26.48
C HIS A 105 11.79 53.92 -27.23
N ALA A 106 11.61 55.05 -27.92
CA ALA A 106 12.61 55.92 -28.58
C ALA A 106 13.21 55.37 -29.90
N GLY A 107 13.39 56.14 -30.98
CA GLY A 107 13.41 57.58 -31.18
C GLY A 107 14.54 57.91 -32.18
N ASP A 108 14.27 58.81 -33.13
CA ASP A 108 15.18 59.54 -34.03
C ASP A 108 16.20 58.79 -34.93
N ALA A 109 15.98 58.91 -36.24
CA ALA A 109 16.91 59.52 -37.21
C ALA A 109 16.22 59.72 -38.57
#